data_AF-A0A843D0I9-F1
#
_entry.id   AF-A0A843D0I9-F1
#
_cell.length_a   1.000
_cell.length_b   1.000
_cell.length_c   1.000
_cell.angle_alpha   90.00
_cell.angle_beta   90.00
_cell.angle_gamma   90.00
#
_symmetry.space_group_name_H-M   'P 1'
#
loop_
_entity.id
_entity.type
_entity.pdbx_description
1 polymer ?
#
loop_
_entity_poly.entity_id
_entity_poly.type
_entity_poly.pdbx_seq_one_letter_code
_entity_poly.pdbx_strand_id
1 'polypeptide(L)'
;MNIGSNLSSSFAYAKDGLVGQWVKWILLIISAIIFPLLMGYQLRVMRGESPAPEVGNWVKTFIDGILYLIIAIIYAIPVIIVSTIFTTIALSTGNAALALVGTLLTVIIAIAISLIELIGIVNFARKESIGAAFAIGDILAKIGEIGWISLLIQLIVLEIVLGVIYFVLMLIPIVGMLLLLILCPLFAIWEAKYICNVYDNAQ
;
A
#
# COMPACT_ATOMS: atom_id res chain seq x y z
N MET A 1 12.40 -11.72 -12.19
CA MET A 1 11.18 -11.32 -11.44
C MET A 1 10.69 -12.51 -10.64
N ASN A 2 10.90 -12.51 -9.32
CA ASN A 2 10.63 -13.67 -8.46
C ASN A 2 9.31 -13.50 -7.68
N ILE A 3 8.18 -13.37 -8.39
CA ILE A 3 6.88 -13.06 -7.80
C ILE A 3 6.45 -14.11 -6.76
N GLY A 4 6.54 -15.39 -7.11
CA GLY A 4 6.11 -16.48 -6.23
C GLY A 4 6.91 -16.55 -4.92
N SER A 5 8.22 -16.29 -4.96
CA SER A 5 9.04 -16.24 -3.75
C SER A 5 8.74 -14.97 -2.94
N ASN A 6 8.53 -13.82 -3.58
CA ASN A 6 8.14 -12.59 -2.89
C ASN A 6 6.81 -12.76 -2.15
N LEU A 7 5.82 -13.38 -2.82
CA LEU A 7 4.48 -13.63 -2.26
C LEU A 7 4.52 -14.60 -1.08
N SER A 8 5.18 -15.74 -1.25
CA SER A 8 5.27 -16.78 -0.21
C SER A 8 6.12 -16.34 0.99
N SER A 9 7.26 -15.70 0.77
CA SER A 9 8.13 -15.23 1.87
C SER A 9 7.52 -14.08 2.68
N SER A 10 6.84 -13.13 2.01
CA SER A 10 6.13 -12.05 2.71
C SER A 10 4.90 -12.56 3.46
N PHE A 11 4.18 -13.55 2.93
CA PHE A 11 3.08 -14.20 3.64
C PHE A 11 3.59 -14.98 4.86
N ALA A 12 4.68 -15.73 4.71
CA ALA A 12 5.32 -16.44 5.81
C ALA A 12 5.74 -15.47 6.93
N TYR A 13 6.37 -14.33 6.56
CA TYR A 13 6.71 -13.27 7.50
C TYR A 13 5.48 -12.73 8.27
N ALA A 14 4.38 -12.44 7.57
CA ALA A 14 3.15 -11.95 8.21
C ALA A 14 2.50 -13.01 9.12
N LYS A 15 2.47 -14.27 8.65
CA LYS A 15 1.96 -15.41 9.41
C LYS A 15 2.78 -15.64 10.68
N ASP A 16 4.09 -15.75 10.57
CA ASP A 16 4.99 -16.02 11.71
C ASP A 16 5.02 -14.85 12.70
N GLY A 17 4.78 -13.63 12.21
CA GLY A 17 4.63 -12.43 13.03
C GLY A 17 3.35 -12.39 13.87
N LEU A 18 2.26 -13.05 13.46
CA LEU A 18 0.94 -12.94 14.10
C LEU A 18 0.44 -14.25 14.72
N VAL A 19 0.60 -15.37 14.02
CA VAL A 19 0.09 -16.67 14.44
C VAL A 19 0.90 -17.15 15.63
N GLY A 20 0.23 -17.37 16.76
CA GLY A 20 0.86 -17.66 18.05
C GLY A 20 1.17 -16.42 18.90
N GLN A 21 1.14 -15.23 18.30
CA GLN A 21 1.33 -13.94 18.99
C GLN A 21 -0.01 -13.21 19.18
N TRP A 22 -0.96 -13.86 19.86
CA TRP A 22 -2.34 -13.39 20.01
C TRP A 22 -2.46 -11.97 20.58
N VAL A 23 -1.57 -11.60 21.52
CA VAL A 23 -1.52 -10.23 22.08
C VAL A 23 -1.18 -9.23 20.99
N LYS A 24 -0.12 -9.47 20.20
CA LYS A 24 0.27 -8.62 19.06
C LYS A 24 -0.87 -8.49 18.06
N TRP A 25 -1.54 -9.60 17.75
CA TRP A 25 -2.64 -9.61 16.80
C TRP A 25 -3.83 -8.76 17.30
N ILE A 26 -4.27 -8.93 18.55
CA ILE A 26 -5.34 -8.11 19.14
C ILE A 26 -4.96 -6.63 19.14
N LEU A 27 -3.73 -6.30 19.52
CA LEU A 27 -3.24 -4.93 19.52
C LEU A 27 -3.25 -4.31 18.11
N LEU A 28 -2.91 -5.08 17.08
CA LEU A 28 -2.99 -4.61 15.70
C LEU A 28 -4.42 -4.50 15.17
N ILE A 29 -5.35 -5.33 15.63
CA ILE A 29 -6.78 -5.15 15.34
C ILE A 29 -7.26 -3.82 15.95
N ILE A 30 -6.84 -3.50 17.18
CA ILE A 30 -7.12 -2.20 17.80
C ILE A 30 -6.46 -1.07 16.98
N SER A 31 -5.23 -1.24 16.49
CA SER A 31 -4.55 -0.29 15.59
C SER A 31 -5.30 -0.08 14.27
N ALA A 32 -5.97 -1.12 13.75
CA ALA A 32 -6.77 -1.02 12.53
C ALA A 32 -8.01 -0.14 12.74
N ILE A 33 -8.58 -0.17 13.95
CA ILE A 33 -9.73 0.67 14.34
C ILE A 33 -9.29 2.11 14.62
N ILE A 34 -8.16 2.29 15.31
CA ILE A 34 -7.60 3.60 15.65
C ILE A 34 -6.72 4.08 14.49
N PHE A 35 -7.37 4.57 13.45
CA PHE A 35 -6.69 5.20 12.32
C PHE A 35 -5.84 6.40 12.79
N PRO A 36 -4.54 6.53 12.40
CA PRO A 36 -3.80 5.78 11.37
C PRO A 36 -2.76 4.77 11.91
N LEU A 37 -2.95 4.17 13.09
CA LEU A 37 -1.92 3.32 13.74
C LEU A 37 -1.44 2.14 12.88
N LEU A 38 -2.35 1.47 12.16
CA LEU A 38 -1.97 0.34 11.31
C LEU A 38 -0.99 0.75 10.20
N MET A 39 -1.18 1.93 9.59
CA MET A 39 -0.28 2.48 8.57
C MET A 39 1.11 2.77 9.14
N GLY A 40 1.17 3.27 10.37
CA GLY A 40 2.44 3.46 11.07
C GLY A 40 3.16 2.14 11.37
N TYR A 41 2.41 1.08 11.67
CA TYR A 41 2.99 -0.25 11.82
C TYR A 41 3.50 -0.79 10.47
N GLN A 42 2.79 -0.57 9.37
CA GLN A 42 3.27 -0.89 8.02
C GLN A 42 4.60 -0.20 7.73
N LEU A 43 4.79 1.07 8.12
CA LEU A 43 6.10 1.74 7.98
C LEU A 43 7.22 1.07 8.77
N ARG A 44 6.92 0.53 9.95
CA ARG A 44 7.91 -0.24 10.73
C ARG A 44 8.29 -1.54 10.04
N VAL A 45 7.33 -2.21 9.42
CA VAL A 45 7.62 -3.35 8.53
C VAL A 45 8.49 -2.88 7.36
N MET A 46 8.14 -1.72 6.77
CA MET A 46 8.87 -1.14 5.63
C MET A 46 10.28 -0.63 5.94
N ARG A 47 10.59 -0.39 7.22
CA ARG A 47 11.96 -0.16 7.69
C ARG A 47 12.85 -1.40 7.56
N GLY A 48 12.26 -2.59 7.37
CA GLY A 48 12.96 -3.85 7.17
C GLY A 48 13.23 -4.65 8.45
N GLU A 49 12.52 -4.34 9.54
CA GLU A 49 12.60 -5.09 10.79
C GLU A 49 12.24 -6.58 10.52
N SER A 50 13.09 -7.52 10.97
CA SER A 50 12.84 -8.97 10.89
C SER A 50 13.35 -9.65 12.16
N PRO A 51 12.50 -10.34 12.95
CA PRO A 51 11.09 -10.69 12.71
C PRO A 51 10.12 -9.50 12.79
N ALA A 52 8.82 -9.75 12.57
CA ALA A 52 7.78 -8.71 12.55
C ALA A 52 7.80 -7.81 13.81
N PRO A 53 7.78 -6.46 13.66
CA PRO A 53 7.94 -5.51 14.75
C PRO A 53 7.04 -5.79 15.97
N GLU A 54 7.54 -5.55 17.18
CA GLU A 54 6.68 -5.56 18.37
C GLU A 54 5.77 -4.33 18.44
N VAL A 55 4.56 -4.50 18.95
CA VAL A 55 3.60 -3.40 19.13
C VAL A 55 3.88 -2.74 20.48
N GLY A 56 4.39 -1.50 20.48
CA GLY A 56 4.83 -0.87 21.72
C GLY A 56 4.96 0.65 21.66
N ASN A 57 5.78 1.19 20.76
CA ASN A 57 5.93 2.66 20.64
C ASN A 57 4.74 3.28 19.91
N TRP A 58 3.60 3.34 20.59
CA TRP A 58 2.32 3.80 20.05
C TRP A 58 2.37 5.24 19.56
N VAL A 59 3.05 6.13 20.28
CA VAL A 59 3.18 7.54 19.88
C VAL A 59 3.98 7.65 18.59
N LYS A 60 5.16 7.02 18.48
CA LYS A 60 5.93 7.01 17.22
C LYS A 60 5.12 6.35 16.10
N THR A 61 4.47 5.22 16.37
CA THR A 61 3.64 4.51 15.38
C THR A 61 2.48 5.39 14.89
N PHE A 62 1.84 6.15 15.78
CA PHE A 62 0.78 7.09 15.42
C PHE A 62 1.31 8.22 14.54
N ILE A 63 2.44 8.82 14.91
CA ILE A 63 3.10 9.87 14.13
C ILE A 63 3.50 9.33 12.75
N ASP A 64 4.13 8.16 12.71
CA ASP A 64 4.51 7.47 11.46
C ASP A 64 3.26 7.25 10.58
N GLY A 65 2.14 6.82 11.15
CA GLY A 65 0.88 6.65 10.43
C GLY A 65 0.32 7.95 9.86
N ILE A 66 0.40 9.05 10.61
CA ILE A 66 0.03 10.39 10.10
C ILE A 66 0.95 10.79 8.95
N LEU A 67 2.26 10.55 9.07
CA LEU A 67 3.22 10.89 8.02
C LEU A 67 2.99 10.07 6.75
N TYR A 68 2.71 8.77 6.88
CA TYR A 68 2.26 7.93 5.76
C TYR A 68 1.06 8.58 5.07
N LEU A 69 0.03 8.93 5.84
CA LEU A 69 -1.20 9.51 5.31
C LEU A 69 -0.95 10.84 4.60
N ILE A 70 -0.11 11.71 5.17
CA ILE A 70 0.27 12.99 4.54
C ILE A 70 0.96 12.74 3.21
N ILE A 71 1.89 11.79 3.14
CA ILE A 71 2.58 11.42 1.90
C ILE A 71 1.56 10.93 0.86
N ALA A 72 0.68 10.00 1.24
CA ALA A 72 -0.37 9.48 0.36
C ALA A 72 -1.31 10.59 -0.16
N ILE A 73 -1.73 11.51 0.72
CA ILE A 73 -2.55 12.67 0.32
C ILE A 73 -1.82 13.55 -0.68
N ILE A 74 -0.53 13.85 -0.45
CA ILE A 74 0.26 14.69 -1.37
C ILE A 74 0.37 14.01 -2.74
N TYR A 75 0.62 12.70 -2.78
CA TYR A 75 0.64 11.93 -4.02
C TYR A 75 -0.72 11.86 -4.72
N ALA A 76 -1.82 11.89 -3.98
CA ALA A 76 -3.17 11.89 -4.55
C ALA A 76 -3.54 13.23 -5.23
N ILE A 77 -2.91 14.36 -4.87
CA ILE A 77 -3.28 15.70 -5.38
C ILE A 77 -3.30 15.76 -6.92
N PRO A 78 -2.26 15.35 -7.67
CA PRO A 78 -2.30 15.43 -9.13
C PRO A 78 -3.41 14.57 -9.75
N VAL A 79 -3.70 13.40 -9.17
CA VAL A 79 -4.80 12.52 -9.63
C VAL A 79 -6.15 13.23 -9.45
N ILE A 80 -6.37 13.83 -8.28
CA ILE A 80 -7.59 14.57 -7.94
C ILE A 80 -7.77 15.77 -8.87
N ILE A 81 -6.70 16.53 -9.14
CA ILE A 81 -6.75 17.69 -10.04
C ILE A 81 -7.19 17.26 -11.43
N VAL A 82 -6.53 16.25 -12.01
CA VAL A 82 -6.85 15.75 -13.35
C VAL A 82 -8.28 15.22 -13.40
N SER A 83 -8.67 14.38 -12.43
CA SER A 83 -10.02 13.82 -12.34
C SER A 83 -11.09 14.92 -12.27
N THR A 84 -10.87 15.95 -11.44
CA THR A 84 -11.81 17.05 -11.26
C THR A 84 -11.97 17.88 -12.53
N ILE A 85 -10.87 18.19 -13.23
CA ILE A 85 -10.89 18.94 -14.50
C ILE A 85 -11.72 18.21 -15.54
N PHE A 86 -11.41 16.94 -15.81
CA PHE A 86 -12.11 16.16 -16.84
C PHE A 86 -13.58 15.94 -16.49
N THR A 87 -13.88 15.61 -15.23
CA THR A 87 -15.26 15.41 -14.77
C THR A 87 -16.07 16.70 -14.91
N THR A 88 -15.51 17.84 -14.52
CA THR A 88 -16.20 19.14 -14.60
C THR A 88 -16.50 19.54 -16.05
N ILE A 89 -15.55 19.37 -16.97
CA ILE A 89 -15.75 19.69 -18.39
C ILE A 89 -16.74 18.71 -19.04
N ALA A 90 -16.65 17.42 -18.73
CA ALA A 90 -17.56 16.42 -19.26
C ALA A 90 -19.02 16.68 -18.81
N LEU A 91 -19.22 17.03 -17.53
CA LEU A 91 -20.54 17.39 -17.00
C LEU A 91 -21.08 18.69 -17.60
N SER A 92 -20.23 19.71 -17.78
CA SER A 92 -20.66 21.00 -18.33
C SER A 92 -21.00 20.94 -19.83
N THR A 93 -20.38 20.01 -20.57
CA THR A 93 -20.60 19.82 -22.00
C THR A 93 -21.60 18.72 -22.35
N GLY A 94 -21.94 17.85 -21.39
CA GLY A 94 -22.75 16.65 -21.63
C GLY A 94 -22.07 15.62 -22.55
N ASN A 95 -20.75 15.73 -22.76
CA ASN A 95 -20.02 14.91 -23.73
C ASN A 95 -19.52 13.60 -23.10
N ALA A 96 -20.24 12.50 -23.37
CA ALA A 96 -19.90 11.16 -22.88
C ALA A 96 -18.53 10.65 -23.38
N ALA A 97 -18.11 11.01 -24.59
CA ALA A 97 -16.80 10.61 -25.11
C ALA A 97 -15.66 11.29 -24.33
N LEU A 98 -15.83 12.57 -23.98
CA LEU A 98 -14.87 13.29 -23.14
C LEU A 98 -14.82 12.71 -21.72
N ALA A 99 -15.97 12.30 -21.16
CA ALA A 99 -16.02 11.63 -19.86
C ALA A 99 -15.20 10.32 -19.85
N LEU A 100 -15.35 9.51 -20.89
CA LEU A 100 -14.62 8.24 -21.04
C LEU A 100 -13.11 8.48 -21.19
N VAL A 101 -12.70 9.38 -22.09
CA VAL A 101 -11.28 9.71 -22.31
C VAL A 101 -10.65 10.26 -21.02
N GLY A 102 -11.35 11.18 -20.34
CA GLY A 102 -10.90 11.73 -19.07
C GLY A 102 -10.72 10.65 -18.00
N THR A 103 -11.69 9.75 -17.88
CA THR A 103 -11.63 8.63 -16.91
C THR A 103 -10.44 7.72 -17.20
N LEU A 104 -10.24 7.32 -18.46
CA LEU A 104 -9.11 6.47 -18.86
C LEU A 104 -7.76 7.13 -18.57
N LEU A 105 -7.64 8.44 -18.87
CA LEU A 105 -6.44 9.20 -18.59
C LEU A 105 -6.17 9.31 -17.08
N THR A 106 -7.21 9.59 -16.28
CA THR A 106 -7.10 9.62 -14.82
C THR A 106 -6.66 8.27 -14.27
N VAL A 107 -7.20 7.16 -14.77
CA VAL A 107 -6.79 5.81 -14.35
C VAL A 107 -5.33 5.54 -14.67
N ILE A 108 -4.85 5.90 -15.87
CA ILE A 108 -3.44 5.73 -16.25
C ILE A 108 -2.52 6.54 -15.33
N ILE A 109 -2.88 7.80 -15.05
CA ILE A 109 -2.13 8.67 -14.15
C ILE A 109 -2.16 8.14 -12.72
N ALA A 110 -3.32 7.68 -12.23
CA ALA A 110 -3.47 7.10 -10.91
C ALA A 110 -2.58 5.86 -10.72
N ILE A 111 -2.55 4.97 -11.73
CA ILE A 111 -1.65 3.81 -11.72
C ILE A 111 -0.20 4.29 -11.65
N ALA A 112 0.23 5.17 -12.54
CA ALA A 112 1.61 5.67 -12.56
C ALA A 112 2.01 6.32 -11.22
N ILE A 113 1.14 7.14 -10.64
CA ILE A 113 1.37 7.80 -9.36
C ILE A 113 1.40 6.80 -8.21
N SER A 114 0.52 5.80 -8.18
CA SER A 114 0.54 4.77 -7.14
C SER A 114 1.85 3.98 -7.10
N LEU A 115 2.46 3.71 -8.27
CA LEU A 115 3.77 3.07 -8.34
C LEU A 115 4.87 3.95 -7.74
N ILE A 116 4.82 5.26 -8.01
CA ILE A 116 5.78 6.24 -7.49
C ILE A 116 5.59 6.40 -5.98
N GLU A 117 4.35 6.54 -5.51
CA GLU A 117 3.97 6.66 -4.11
C GLU A 117 4.50 5.48 -3.29
N LEU A 118 4.29 4.25 -3.77
CA LEU A 118 4.72 3.03 -3.09
C LEU A 118 6.23 3.01 -2.84
N ILE A 119 7.03 3.39 -3.83
CA ILE A 119 8.49 3.49 -3.68
C ILE A 119 8.87 4.70 -2.81
N GLY A 120 8.14 5.81 -2.92
CA GLY A 120 8.30 6.98 -2.05
C GLY A 120 8.10 6.65 -0.58
N ILE A 121 7.05 5.90 -0.24
CA ILE A 121 6.78 5.44 1.13
C ILE A 121 7.90 4.52 1.64
N VAL A 122 8.40 3.60 0.80
CA VAL A 122 9.55 2.78 1.21
C VAL A 122 10.80 3.63 1.42
N ASN A 123 11.09 4.59 0.54
CA ASN A 123 12.21 5.53 0.71
C ASN A 123 12.08 6.32 2.03
N PHE A 124 10.88 6.79 2.35
CA PHE A 124 10.58 7.43 3.63
C PHE A 124 10.87 6.49 4.81
N ALA A 125 10.38 5.25 4.73
CA ALA A 125 10.62 4.25 5.77
C ALA A 125 12.12 3.97 5.96
N ARG A 126 12.88 3.83 4.87
CA ARG A 126 14.32 3.49 4.91
C ARG A 126 15.23 4.66 5.30
N LYS A 127 14.90 5.88 4.89
CA LYS A 127 15.73 7.07 5.12
C LYS A 127 15.25 7.91 6.32
N GLU A 128 14.11 7.55 6.94
CA GLU A 128 13.46 8.26 8.06
C GLU A 128 13.29 9.78 7.83
N SER A 129 13.14 10.20 6.57
CA SER A 129 13.02 11.60 6.18
C SER A 129 11.88 11.80 5.21
N ILE A 130 10.95 12.71 5.51
CA ILE A 130 9.79 13.00 4.64
C ILE A 130 10.25 13.45 3.25
N GLY A 131 11.37 14.18 3.16
CA GLY A 131 11.92 14.60 1.86
C GLY A 131 12.32 13.42 0.96
N ALA A 132 12.71 12.29 1.55
CA ALA A 132 12.99 11.07 0.80
C ALA A 132 11.74 10.49 0.12
N ALA A 133 10.56 10.74 0.69
CA ALA A 133 9.30 10.31 0.10
C ALA A 133 9.05 10.95 -1.26
N PHE A 134 9.61 12.14 -1.50
CA PHE A 134 9.39 12.95 -2.70
C PHE A 134 10.65 13.14 -3.54
N ALA A 135 11.70 12.38 -3.27
CA ALA A 135 12.94 12.40 -4.05
C ALA A 135 12.70 11.72 -5.41
N ILE A 136 12.00 12.38 -6.32
CA ILE A 136 11.51 11.81 -7.59
C ILE A 136 12.65 11.22 -8.42
N GLY A 137 13.84 11.84 -8.42
CA GLY A 137 15.02 11.28 -9.10
C GLY A 137 15.40 9.89 -8.58
N ASP A 138 15.57 9.76 -7.26
CA ASP A 138 15.89 8.48 -6.60
C ASP A 138 14.78 7.45 -6.81
N ILE A 139 13.52 7.88 -6.75
CA ILE A 139 12.34 7.01 -6.93
C ILE A 139 12.28 6.46 -8.35
N LEU A 140 12.41 7.32 -9.36
CA LEU A 140 12.39 6.90 -10.76
C LEU A 140 13.59 6.04 -11.12
N ALA A 141 14.77 6.31 -10.56
CA ALA A 141 15.94 5.45 -10.69
C ALA A 141 15.65 4.06 -10.12
N LYS A 142 15.08 3.99 -8.91
CA LYS A 142 14.73 2.71 -8.27
C LYS A 142 13.66 1.93 -9.03
N ILE A 143 12.64 2.61 -9.55
CA ILE A 143 11.63 1.99 -10.42
C ILE A 143 12.29 1.50 -11.73
N GLY A 144 13.27 2.24 -12.25
CA GLY A 144 14.08 1.84 -13.40
C GLY A 144 14.85 0.54 -13.17
N GLU A 145 15.50 0.39 -12.01
CA GLU A 145 16.17 -0.85 -11.58
C GLU A 145 15.18 -2.02 -11.48
N ILE A 146 14.03 -1.83 -10.84
CA ILE A 146 13.00 -2.89 -10.72
C ILE A 146 12.39 -3.24 -12.08
N GLY A 147 12.28 -2.23 -12.95
CA GLY A 147 11.51 -2.22 -14.19
C GLY A 147 10.05 -1.85 -13.95
N TRP A 148 9.55 -0.82 -14.65
CA TRP A 148 8.16 -0.35 -14.55
C TRP A 148 7.11 -1.44 -14.71
N ILE A 149 7.24 -2.26 -15.76
CA ILE A 149 6.31 -3.35 -16.05
C ILE A 149 6.43 -4.45 -14.98
N SER A 150 7.65 -4.74 -14.53
CA SER A 150 7.92 -5.74 -13.49
C SER A 150 7.32 -5.32 -12.14
N LEU A 151 7.45 -4.04 -11.76
CA LEU A 151 6.80 -3.47 -10.58
C LEU A 151 5.27 -3.56 -10.69
N LEU A 152 4.72 -3.14 -11.84
CA LEU A 152 3.28 -3.20 -12.08
C LEU A 152 2.74 -4.64 -12.00
N ILE A 153 3.38 -5.61 -12.65
CA ILE A 153 2.95 -7.02 -12.60
C ILE A 153 3.03 -7.57 -11.18
N GLN A 154 4.08 -7.24 -10.43
CA GLN A 154 4.21 -7.67 -9.04
C GLN A 154 3.06 -7.17 -8.17
N LEU A 155 2.65 -5.91 -8.33
CA LEU A 155 1.51 -5.36 -7.59
C LEU A 155 0.18 -5.93 -8.07
N ILE A 156 -0.03 -6.07 -9.38
CA ILE A 156 -1.24 -6.69 -9.93
C ILE A 156 -1.42 -8.11 -9.38
N VAL A 157 -0.36 -8.91 -9.30
CA VAL A 157 -0.46 -10.28 -8.77
C VAL A 157 -0.86 -10.26 -7.29
N LEU A 158 -0.28 -9.37 -6.48
CA LEU A 158 -0.67 -9.22 -5.07
C LEU A 158 -2.14 -8.80 -4.95
N GLU A 159 -2.56 -7.80 -5.72
CA GLU A 159 -3.94 -7.28 -5.72
C GLU A 159 -4.96 -8.32 -6.20
N ILE A 160 -4.61 -9.17 -7.18
CA ILE A 160 -5.47 -10.29 -7.60
C ILE A 160 -5.64 -11.29 -6.46
N VAL A 161 -4.55 -11.65 -5.78
CA VAL A 161 -4.60 -12.62 -4.67
C VAL A 161 -5.42 -12.09 -3.50
N LEU A 162 -5.14 -10.86 -3.07
CA LEU A 162 -5.91 -10.19 -2.02
C LEU A 162 -7.37 -9.98 -2.45
N GLY A 163 -7.59 -9.55 -3.69
CA GLY A 163 -8.92 -9.33 -4.27
C GLY A 163 -9.79 -10.59 -4.29
N VAL A 164 -9.22 -11.75 -4.61
CA VAL A 164 -9.93 -13.04 -4.53
C VAL A 164 -10.31 -13.36 -3.09
N ILE A 165 -9.39 -13.16 -2.13
CA ILE A 165 -9.66 -13.38 -0.70
C ILE A 165 -10.78 -12.45 -0.22
N TYR A 166 -10.69 -11.17 -0.54
CA TYR A 166 -11.72 -10.17 -0.21
C TYR A 166 -13.08 -10.54 -0.82
N PHE A 167 -13.10 -10.90 -2.10
CA PHE A 167 -14.32 -11.31 -2.79
C PHE A 167 -14.98 -12.51 -2.12
N VAL A 168 -14.22 -13.58 -1.85
CA VAL A 168 -14.74 -14.80 -1.20
C VAL A 168 -15.30 -14.49 0.19
N LEU A 169 -14.59 -13.68 0.98
CA LEU A 169 -15.06 -13.30 2.32
C LEU A 169 -16.35 -12.47 2.24
N MET A 170 -16.46 -11.55 1.28
CA MET A 170 -17.66 -10.74 1.11
C MET A 170 -18.90 -11.53 0.65
N LEU A 171 -18.74 -12.75 0.10
CA LEU A 171 -19.87 -13.64 -0.20
C LEU A 171 -20.60 -14.13 1.05
N ILE A 172 -19.98 -14.02 2.23
CA ILE A 172 -20.57 -14.40 3.52
C ILE A 172 -20.98 -13.11 4.26
N PRO A 173 -22.27 -12.74 4.29
CA PRO A 173 -22.72 -11.53 4.96
C PRO A 173 -22.35 -11.54 6.45
N ILE A 174 -21.95 -10.38 6.98
CA ILE A 174 -21.61 -10.13 8.39
C ILE A 174 -20.36 -10.90 8.87
N VAL A 175 -20.36 -12.24 8.81
CA VAL A 175 -19.21 -13.08 9.21
C VAL A 175 -17.98 -12.78 8.37
N GLY A 176 -18.16 -12.62 7.05
CA GLY A 176 -17.08 -12.21 6.16
C GLY A 176 -16.46 -10.88 6.57
N MET A 177 -17.28 -9.90 6.91
CA MET A 177 -16.81 -8.59 7.38
C MET A 177 -16.02 -8.67 8.69
N LEU A 178 -16.49 -9.50 9.64
CA LEU A 178 -15.77 -9.72 10.90
C LEU A 178 -14.43 -10.43 10.68
N LEU A 179 -14.40 -11.44 9.79
CA LEU A 179 -13.15 -12.11 9.41
C LEU A 179 -12.18 -11.14 8.74
N LEU A 180 -12.66 -10.23 7.89
CA LEU A 180 -11.83 -9.19 7.29
C LEU A 180 -11.21 -8.27 8.32
N LEU A 181 -11.96 -7.84 9.34
CA LEU A 181 -11.40 -7.03 10.42
C LEU A 181 -10.29 -7.79 11.19
N ILE A 182 -10.49 -9.08 11.45
CA ILE A 182 -9.51 -9.93 12.16
C ILE A 182 -8.26 -10.17 11.29
N LEU A 183 -8.43 -10.37 9.98
CA LEU A 183 -7.34 -10.63 9.04
C LEU A 183 -6.67 -9.34 8.52
N CYS A 184 -7.27 -8.17 8.74
CA CYS A 184 -6.75 -6.89 8.27
C CYS A 184 -5.29 -6.64 8.67
N PRO A 185 -4.86 -6.86 9.92
CA PRO A 185 -3.44 -6.77 10.29
C PRO A 185 -2.53 -7.71 9.48
N LEU A 186 -3.00 -8.92 9.20
CA LEU A 186 -2.23 -9.90 8.44
C LEU A 186 -2.03 -9.43 7.00
N PHE A 187 -3.08 -8.93 6.34
CA PHE A 187 -2.97 -8.38 5.00
C PHE A 187 -2.08 -7.14 4.95
N ALA A 188 -2.23 -6.23 5.91
CA ALA A 188 -1.41 -5.01 5.98
C ALA A 188 0.09 -5.30 6.14
N ILE A 189 0.45 -6.28 6.99
CA ILE A 189 1.86 -6.72 7.16
C ILE A 189 2.36 -7.44 5.92
N TRP A 190 1.53 -8.32 5.36
CA TRP A 190 1.88 -9.07 4.16
C TRP A 190 2.18 -8.14 2.99
N GLU A 191 1.29 -7.19 2.72
CA GLU A 191 1.46 -6.16 1.69
C GLU A 191 2.72 -5.33 1.93
N ALA A 192 2.90 -4.81 3.14
CA ALA A 192 4.07 -4.01 3.49
C ALA A 192 5.38 -4.79 3.26
N LYS A 193 5.43 -6.05 3.69
CA LYS A 193 6.62 -6.90 3.50
C LYS A 193 6.81 -7.30 2.04
N TYR A 194 5.73 -7.56 1.30
CA TYR A 194 5.80 -7.85 -0.12
C TYR A 194 6.45 -6.69 -0.87
N ILE A 195 6.00 -5.47 -0.59
CA ILE A 195 6.56 -4.24 -1.15
C ILE A 195 8.06 -4.11 -0.84
N CYS A 196 8.48 -4.39 0.40
CA CYS A 196 9.92 -4.43 0.73
C CYS A 196 10.68 -5.44 -0.11
N ASN A 197 10.15 -6.65 -0.26
CA ASN A 197 10.82 -7.68 -1.03
C ASN A 197 10.94 -7.27 -2.51
N VAL A 198 9.94 -6.60 -3.08
CA VAL A 198 10.03 -6.05 -4.44
C VAL A 198 11.11 -4.96 -4.53
N TYR A 199 11.13 -4.05 -3.56
CA TYR A 199 12.08 -2.94 -3.51
C TYR A 199 13.53 -3.42 -3.30
N ASP A 200 13.74 -4.34 -2.36
CA ASP A 200 15.06 -4.84 -1.96
C ASP A 200 15.66 -5.79 -3.01
N ASN A 201 14.82 -6.53 -3.75
CA ASN A 201 15.25 -7.45 -4.80
C ASN A 201 15.33 -6.80 -6.19
N ALA A 202 15.36 -5.46 -6.28
CA ALA A 202 15.69 -4.77 -7.52
C ALA A 202 17.09 -5.19 -7.97
N GLN A 203 17.24 -5.60 -9.23
CA GLN A 203 18.52 -5.98 -9.84
C GLN A 203 18.92 -4.96 -10.90
#